data_AF-A0A256FU04-F1
#
_entry.id   AF-A0A256FU04-F1
#
_cell.length_a   1.000
_cell.length_b   1.000
_cell.length_c   1.000
_cell.angle_alpha   90.00
_cell.angle_beta   90.00
_cell.angle_gamma   90.00
#
_symmetry.space_group_name_H-M   'P 1'
#
loop_
_entity.id
_entity.type
_entity.pdbx_description
1 polymer ?
#
loop_
_entity_poly.entity_id
_entity_poly.type
_entity_poly.pdbx_seq_one_letter_code
_entity_poly.pdbx_strand_id
1 'polypeptide(L)'
;MAIEDTNEIVETASQDSIAPAKRAKSKTRARKSVPAQEAASANTAAKLTRKKYTLAERAKLLASISKDLKNSDTTVKTALTKVGISEQTYYNWKKASETKDHVEPVQQSDELKALVELEAENQRLRKALATKLRNENAELRKRLGL
;
A
#
# COMPACT_ATOMS: atom_id res chain seq x y z
N MET A 1 -5.17 -7.36 -61.36
CA MET A 1 -5.60 -7.19 -59.97
C MET A 1 -5.11 -5.83 -59.52
N ALA A 2 -6.05 -4.90 -59.23
CA ALA A 2 -5.83 -3.69 -58.44
C ALA A 2 -5.32 -4.10 -57.04
N ILE A 3 -4.56 -3.30 -56.27
CA ILE A 3 -4.82 -1.97 -55.65
C ILE A 3 -3.44 -1.50 -55.11
N GLU A 4 -2.91 -0.32 -55.44
CA GLU A 4 -2.96 0.96 -54.66
C GLU A 4 -2.77 0.72 -53.13
N ASP A 5 -1.92 1.41 -52.36
CA ASP A 5 -1.40 2.75 -52.50
C ASP A 5 -0.31 3.04 -51.43
N THR A 6 0.59 3.95 -51.77
CA THR A 6 1.33 4.90 -50.90
C THR A 6 2.08 4.43 -49.64
N ASN A 7 3.39 4.69 -49.60
CA ASN A 7 3.90 5.65 -48.61
C ASN A 7 5.20 6.29 -49.11
N GLU A 8 5.05 7.48 -49.69
CA GLU A 8 6.15 8.36 -50.08
C GLU A 8 6.84 8.98 -48.87
N ILE A 9 8.11 9.28 -49.13
CA ILE A 9 9.08 9.98 -48.32
C ILE A 9 8.61 11.43 -48.08
N VAL A 10 8.69 11.89 -46.82
CA VAL A 10 8.91 13.32 -46.55
C VAL A 10 10.02 13.46 -45.52
N GLU A 11 11.19 13.78 -46.05
CA GLU A 11 12.28 14.48 -45.39
C GLU A 11 11.82 15.89 -44.99
N THR A 12 12.13 16.36 -43.78
CA THR A 12 12.68 17.71 -43.55
C THR A 12 12.99 17.96 -42.06
N ALA A 13 14.28 18.17 -41.83
CA ALA A 13 14.87 19.25 -41.05
C ALA A 13 14.52 19.44 -39.55
N SER A 14 15.53 19.12 -38.74
CA SER A 14 16.01 19.82 -37.54
C SER A 14 15.52 21.26 -37.37
N GLN A 15 15.10 21.63 -36.16
CA GLN A 15 15.57 22.84 -35.48
C GLN A 15 15.65 22.64 -33.96
N ASP A 16 16.86 22.81 -33.44
CA ASP A 16 17.16 23.17 -32.06
C ASP A 16 16.37 24.41 -31.62
N SER A 17 15.80 24.39 -30.41
CA SER A 17 15.69 25.60 -29.60
C SER A 17 15.62 25.29 -28.11
N ILE A 18 16.36 26.10 -27.37
CA ILE A 18 16.78 25.99 -25.99
C ILE A 18 15.73 26.62 -25.05
N ALA A 19 15.74 26.16 -23.78
CA ALA A 19 15.27 26.86 -22.55
C ALA A 19 13.84 26.56 -21.99
N PRO A 20 13.59 26.79 -20.67
CA PRO A 20 13.28 25.71 -19.73
C PRO A 20 12.04 25.94 -18.82
N ALA A 21 11.79 24.95 -17.93
CA ALA A 21 10.91 24.99 -16.74
C ALA A 21 9.40 24.77 -17.02
N LYS A 22 8.62 24.07 -16.20
CA LYS A 22 8.52 24.13 -14.72
C LYS A 22 7.93 22.84 -14.15
N ARG A 23 8.47 22.44 -12.99
CA ARG A 23 7.93 21.46 -12.04
C ARG A 23 6.43 21.66 -11.81
N ALA A 24 5.62 20.64 -12.09
CA ALA A 24 4.24 20.58 -11.63
C ALA A 24 4.24 20.30 -10.12
N LYS A 25 4.06 21.36 -9.33
CA LYS A 25 3.87 21.27 -7.87
C LYS A 25 2.46 20.75 -7.58
N SER A 26 2.37 19.74 -6.72
CA SER A 26 1.14 19.19 -6.16
C SER A 26 0.28 20.29 -5.53
N LYS A 27 -0.99 20.37 -5.96
CA LYS A 27 -1.98 21.30 -5.39
C LYS A 27 -2.50 20.73 -4.07
N THR A 28 -1.93 21.23 -2.97
CA THR A 28 -2.52 21.18 -1.63
C THR A 28 -3.92 21.78 -1.67
N ARG A 29 -4.92 20.98 -1.29
CA ARG A 29 -6.33 21.39 -1.22
C ARG A 29 -6.54 22.30 0.00
N ALA A 30 -6.42 23.61 -0.22
CA ALA A 30 -6.71 24.64 0.77
C ALA A 30 -8.20 24.64 1.12
N ARG A 31 -8.50 24.61 2.43
CA ARG A 31 -9.86 24.79 2.96
C ARG A 31 -10.22 26.26 2.84
N LYS A 32 -11.22 26.59 2.02
CA LYS A 32 -11.82 27.94 1.99
C LYS A 32 -13.04 27.96 2.90
N SER A 33 -12.94 28.74 3.96
CA SER A 33 -14.03 29.17 4.85
C SER A 33 -14.89 30.23 4.15
N VAL A 34 -16.21 30.05 4.20
CA VAL A 34 -17.23 31.07 3.88
C VAL A 34 -18.28 31.03 5.00
N PRO A 35 -18.76 32.18 5.52
CA PRO A 35 -19.59 32.24 6.73
C PRO A 35 -21.10 32.09 6.46
N ALA A 36 -21.76 31.52 7.47
CA ALA A 36 -23.16 31.60 7.90
C ALA A 36 -24.28 31.78 6.85
N GLN A 37 -25.13 30.76 6.75
CA GLN A 37 -26.57 30.98 6.82
C GLN A 37 -27.27 29.85 7.58
N GLU A 38 -28.14 30.29 8.47
CA GLU A 38 -28.81 29.59 9.55
C GLU A 38 -29.99 28.77 9.00
N ALA A 39 -29.94 27.46 9.20
CA ALA A 39 -31.12 26.61 9.19
C ALA A 39 -30.98 25.62 10.33
N ALA A 40 -31.78 25.84 11.36
CA ALA A 40 -31.86 25.00 12.53
C ALA A 40 -32.18 23.55 12.15
N SER A 41 -31.23 22.66 12.41
CA SER A 41 -31.53 21.29 12.77
C SER A 41 -30.55 20.89 13.84
N ALA A 42 -31.04 21.00 15.08
CA ALA A 42 -30.43 20.43 16.24
C ALA A 42 -30.27 18.92 16.02
N ASN A 43 -29.10 18.51 15.59
CA ASN A 43 -28.65 17.14 15.82
C ASN A 43 -27.42 17.25 16.69
N THR A 44 -27.63 16.98 17.98
CA THR A 44 -26.60 16.86 19.00
C THR A 44 -25.50 15.95 18.45
N ALA A 45 -24.37 16.54 18.06
CA ALA A 45 -23.14 15.80 17.85
C ALA A 45 -22.64 15.34 19.22
N ALA A 46 -23.32 14.36 19.79
CA ALA A 46 -22.86 13.62 20.95
C ALA A 46 -21.48 13.08 20.57
N LYS A 47 -20.46 13.64 21.21
CA LYS A 47 -19.06 13.28 21.02
C LYS A 47 -18.95 11.79 21.38
N LEU A 48 -18.98 10.90 20.39
CA LEU A 48 -18.84 9.45 20.64
C LEU A 48 -17.45 9.23 21.24
N THR A 49 -17.40 9.12 22.56
CA THR A 49 -16.20 8.68 23.28
C THR A 49 -15.94 7.24 22.86
N ARG A 50 -15.03 7.05 21.91
CA ARG A 50 -14.65 5.72 21.43
C ARG A 50 -14.01 4.97 22.59
N LYS A 51 -14.67 3.91 23.08
CA LYS A 51 -14.10 2.99 24.07
C LYS A 51 -12.77 2.46 23.53
N LYS A 52 -11.68 2.74 24.24
CA LYS A 52 -10.34 2.24 23.90
C LYS A 52 -10.08 0.99 24.74
N TYR A 53 -10.14 -0.18 24.10
CA TYR A 53 -9.77 -1.44 24.74
C TYR A 53 -8.26 -1.59 24.77
N THR A 54 -7.71 -1.82 25.97
CA THR A 54 -6.29 -2.19 26.17
C THR A 54 -6.01 -3.59 25.63
N LEU A 55 -4.74 -3.95 25.43
CA LEU A 55 -4.39 -5.26 24.89
C LEU A 55 -4.83 -6.42 25.81
N ALA A 56 -4.66 -6.24 27.13
CA ALA A 56 -5.09 -7.21 28.13
C ALA A 56 -6.62 -7.39 28.14
N GLU A 57 -7.37 -6.30 28.03
CA GLU A 57 -8.84 -6.36 27.92
C GLU A 57 -9.28 -7.10 26.66
N ARG A 58 -8.67 -6.81 25.51
CA ARG A 58 -8.97 -7.53 24.25
C ARG A 58 -8.72 -9.02 24.38
N ALA A 59 -7.61 -9.42 24.99
CA ALA A 59 -7.29 -10.83 25.22
C ALA A 59 -8.33 -11.51 26.14
N LYS A 60 -8.74 -10.83 27.22
CA LYS A 60 -9.80 -11.33 28.12
C LYS A 60 -11.14 -11.50 27.39
N LEU A 61 -11.51 -10.54 26.54
CA LEU A 61 -12.75 -10.59 25.76
C LEU A 61 -12.72 -11.71 24.72
N LEU A 62 -11.60 -11.88 24.00
CA LEU A 62 -11.40 -12.99 23.07
C LEU A 62 -11.47 -14.34 23.79
N ALA A 63 -10.84 -14.48 24.95
CA ALA A 63 -10.89 -15.70 25.76
C ALA A 63 -12.32 -16.03 26.23
N SER A 64 -13.11 -15.02 26.62
CA SER A 64 -14.51 -15.19 26.97
C SER A 64 -15.33 -15.70 25.79
N ILE A 65 -15.14 -15.11 24.60
CA ILE A 65 -15.81 -15.54 23.36
C ILE A 65 -15.41 -16.98 23.01
N SER A 66 -14.12 -17.33 23.11
CA SER A 66 -13.65 -18.70 22.86
C SER A 66 -14.21 -19.70 23.87
N LYS A 67 -14.40 -19.31 25.13
CA LYS A 67 -15.03 -20.17 26.15
C LYS A 67 -16.50 -20.40 25.84
N ASP A 68 -17.22 -19.36 25.45
CA ASP A 68 -18.63 -19.49 25.04
C ASP A 68 -18.74 -20.44 23.85
N LEU A 69 -17.90 -20.25 22.82
CA LEU A 69 -17.91 -21.03 21.59
C LEU A 69 -17.55 -22.51 21.76
N LYS A 70 -16.91 -22.90 22.88
CA LYS A 70 -16.69 -24.32 23.21
C LYS A 70 -17.98 -25.05 23.59
N ASN A 71 -19.02 -24.31 23.99
CA ASN A 71 -20.34 -24.87 24.19
C ASN A 71 -21.03 -24.99 22.82
N SER A 72 -21.47 -26.20 22.45
CA SER A 72 -22.07 -26.53 21.14
C SER A 72 -23.26 -25.66 20.75
N ASP A 73 -23.92 -25.05 21.74
CA ASP A 73 -25.20 -24.36 21.56
C ASP A 73 -25.04 -22.85 21.32
N THR A 74 -23.81 -22.33 21.23
CA THR A 74 -23.58 -20.90 21.01
C THR A 74 -22.94 -20.62 19.65
N THR A 75 -23.62 -19.79 18.85
CA THR A 75 -23.06 -19.25 17.61
C THR A 75 -22.12 -18.09 17.92
N VAL A 76 -21.09 -17.87 17.09
CA VAL A 76 -20.18 -16.70 17.18
C VAL A 76 -20.95 -15.40 17.38
N LYS A 77 -22.05 -15.19 16.63
CA LYS A 77 -22.87 -13.98 16.75
C LYS A 77 -23.48 -13.80 18.14
N THR A 78 -23.95 -14.87 18.79
CA THR A 78 -24.57 -14.77 20.13
C THR A 78 -23.53 -14.56 21.22
N ALA A 79 -22.32 -15.12 21.07
CA ALA A 79 -21.20 -14.81 21.96
C ALA A 79 -20.74 -13.34 21.82
N LEU A 80 -20.71 -12.82 20.60
CA LEU A 80 -20.32 -11.43 20.34
C LEU A 80 -21.33 -10.41 20.87
N THR A 81 -22.63 -10.70 20.74
CA THR A 81 -23.68 -9.82 21.29
C THR A 81 -23.66 -9.80 22.82
N LYS A 82 -23.41 -10.94 23.49
CA LYS A 82 -23.22 -11.02 24.95
C LYS A 82 -22.08 -10.13 25.44
N VAL A 83 -20.98 -10.07 24.68
CA VAL A 83 -19.79 -9.28 25.03
C VAL A 83 -19.89 -7.83 24.53
N GLY A 84 -20.83 -7.53 23.63
CA GLY A 84 -21.05 -6.19 23.08
C GLY A 84 -20.00 -5.77 22.03
N ILE A 85 -19.45 -6.73 21.28
CA ILE A 85 -18.42 -6.50 20.25
C ILE A 85 -18.99 -6.84 18.88
N SER A 86 -18.66 -6.02 17.87
CA SER A 86 -19.04 -6.32 16.49
C SER A 86 -18.20 -7.44 15.88
N GLU A 87 -18.79 -8.19 14.95
CA GLU A 87 -18.13 -9.29 14.24
C GLU A 87 -16.85 -8.87 13.54
N GLN A 88 -16.87 -7.68 12.92
CA GLN A 88 -15.67 -7.10 12.33
C GLN A 88 -14.55 -6.88 13.36
N THR A 89 -14.88 -6.37 14.54
CA THR A 89 -13.89 -6.09 15.59
C THR A 89 -13.29 -7.38 16.13
N TYR A 90 -14.12 -8.41 16.33
CA TYR A 90 -13.68 -9.73 16.74
C TYR A 90 -12.67 -10.34 15.75
N TYR A 91 -12.99 -10.39 14.45
CA TYR A 91 -12.07 -10.95 13.46
C TYR A 91 -10.81 -10.12 13.30
N ASN A 92 -10.89 -8.79 13.40
CA ASN A 92 -9.71 -7.93 13.38
C ASN A 92 -8.77 -8.23 14.55
N TRP A 93 -9.31 -8.46 15.76
CA TRP A 93 -8.50 -8.78 16.94
C TRP A 93 -7.98 -10.22 16.90
N LYS A 94 -8.77 -11.18 16.41
CA LYS A 94 -8.35 -12.58 16.22
C LYS A 94 -7.20 -12.70 15.20
N LYS A 95 -7.29 -12.03 14.06
CA LYS A 95 -6.19 -11.98 13.08
C LYS A 95 -4.94 -11.33 13.66
N ALA A 96 -5.11 -10.27 14.45
CA ALA A 96 -4.00 -9.56 15.10
C ALA A 96 -3.35 -10.36 16.25
N SER A 97 -4.04 -11.35 16.83
CA SER A 97 -3.42 -12.31 17.76
C SER A 97 -2.74 -13.44 16.99
N GLU A 98 -3.38 -14.00 15.96
CA GLU A 98 -2.80 -15.05 15.12
C GLU A 98 -1.49 -14.60 14.45
N THR A 99 -1.40 -13.35 14.00
CA THR A 99 -0.15 -12.79 13.45
C THR A 99 0.96 -12.60 14.49
N LYS A 100 0.64 -12.58 15.79
CA LYS A 100 1.67 -12.61 16.85
C LYS A 100 2.12 -14.03 17.16
N ASP A 101 1.21 -15.00 17.05
CA ASP A 101 1.49 -16.40 17.36
C ASP A 101 2.21 -17.10 16.18
N HIS A 102 1.96 -16.70 14.94
CA HIS A 102 2.64 -17.23 13.75
C HIS A 102 4.03 -16.67 13.51
N VAL A 103 4.46 -15.73 14.34
CA VAL A 103 5.66 -14.97 14.11
C VAL A 103 6.50 -15.03 15.38
N GLU A 104 7.18 -16.17 15.54
CA GLU A 104 8.22 -16.34 16.55
C GLU A 104 9.23 -15.19 16.42
N PRO A 105 9.58 -14.47 17.50
CA PRO A 105 10.42 -13.27 17.43
C PRO A 105 11.79 -13.52 16.81
N VAL A 106 12.30 -14.75 16.86
CA VAL A 106 13.54 -15.18 16.18
C VAL A 106 13.34 -15.20 14.66
N GLN A 107 12.21 -15.71 14.17
CA GLN A 107 11.91 -15.79 12.74
C GLN A 107 11.72 -14.41 12.11
N GLN A 108 11.18 -13.42 12.82
CA GLN A 108 11.17 -12.02 12.33
C GLN A 108 12.57 -11.50 12.11
N SER A 109 13.48 -11.76 13.05
CA SER A 109 14.84 -11.25 12.95
C SER A 109 15.58 -11.87 11.76
N ASP A 110 15.36 -13.15 11.49
CA ASP A 110 15.99 -13.87 10.40
C ASP A 110 15.32 -13.55 9.04
N GLU A 111 14.01 -13.36 9.00
CA GLU A 111 13.29 -12.89 7.81
C GLU A 111 13.74 -11.46 7.43
N LEU A 112 13.89 -10.56 8.41
CA LEU A 112 14.39 -9.21 8.16
C LEU A 112 15.84 -9.22 7.65
N LYS A 113 16.70 -10.08 8.19
CA LYS A 113 18.06 -10.26 7.66
C LYS A 113 18.05 -10.78 6.22
N ALA A 114 17.23 -11.80 5.94
CA ALA A 114 17.08 -12.35 4.59
C ALA A 114 16.59 -11.29 3.58
N LEU A 115 15.67 -10.42 3.98
CA LEU A 115 15.21 -9.31 3.14
C LEU A 115 16.32 -8.28 2.86
N VAL A 116 17.18 -7.99 3.84
CA VAL A 116 18.33 -7.07 3.66
C VAL A 116 19.36 -7.67 2.70
N GLU A 117 19.67 -8.96 2.85
CA GLU A 117 20.60 -9.66 1.96
C GLU A 117 20.07 -9.70 0.52
N LEU A 118 18.78 -9.97 0.36
CA LEU A 118 18.14 -9.99 -0.95
C LEU A 118 18.17 -8.61 -1.64
N GLU A 119 17.94 -7.53 -0.89
CA GLU A 119 18.03 -6.17 -1.43
C GLU A 119 19.47 -5.84 -1.85
N ALA A 120 20.47 -6.21 -1.05
CA ALA A 120 21.88 -6.01 -1.40
C ALA A 120 22.26 -6.75 -2.69
N GLU A 121 21.81 -8.00 -2.83
CA GLU A 121 22.04 -8.79 -4.04
C GLU A 121 21.30 -8.20 -5.25
N ASN A 122 20.06 -7.71 -5.08
CA ASN A 122 19.33 -7.05 -6.15
C ASN A 122 20.08 -5.81 -6.67
N GLN A 123 20.60 -4.99 -5.75
CA GLN A 123 21.41 -3.81 -6.09
C GLN A 123 22.70 -4.21 -6.82
N ARG A 124 23.37 -5.29 -6.38
CA ARG A 124 24.55 -5.83 -7.05
C ARG A 124 24.23 -6.28 -8.47
N LEU A 125 23.15 -7.03 -8.66
CA LEU A 125 22.69 -7.52 -9.96
C LEU A 125 22.34 -6.36 -10.90
N ARG A 126 21.63 -5.33 -10.42
CA ARG A 126 21.32 -4.13 -11.21
C ARG A 126 22.59 -3.41 -11.69
N LYS A 127 23.59 -3.26 -10.81
CA LYS A 127 24.88 -2.66 -11.18
C LYS A 127 25.64 -3.51 -12.19
N ALA A 128 25.66 -4.83 -12.03
CA ALA A 128 26.30 -5.75 -12.96
C ALA A 128 25.64 -5.68 -14.34
N LEU A 129 24.31 -5.70 -14.40
CA LEU A 129 23.55 -5.56 -15.63
C LEU A 129 23.82 -4.22 -16.32
N ALA A 130 23.79 -3.11 -15.58
CA ALA A 130 24.10 -1.78 -16.12
C ALA A 130 25.51 -1.71 -16.71
N THR A 131 26.49 -2.35 -16.06
CA THR A 131 27.87 -2.42 -16.56
C THR A 131 27.95 -3.23 -17.84
N LYS A 132 27.32 -4.41 -17.87
CA LYS A 132 27.26 -5.26 -19.07
C LYS A 132 26.63 -4.52 -20.25
N LEU A 133 25.49 -3.87 -20.04
CA LEU A 133 24.82 -3.07 -21.06
C LEU A 133 25.66 -1.89 -21.54
N ARG A 134 26.40 -1.22 -20.66
CA ARG A 134 27.33 -0.15 -21.09
C ARG A 134 28.45 -0.70 -21.96
N ASN A 135 29.04 -1.83 -21.59
CA ASN A 135 30.11 -2.45 -22.37
C ASN A 135 29.58 -2.91 -23.73
N GLU A 136 28.44 -3.61 -23.77
CA GLU A 136 27.82 -4.06 -25.02
C GLU A 136 27.44 -2.87 -25.91
N ASN A 137 26.86 -1.81 -25.36
CA ASN A 137 26.55 -0.60 -26.13
C ASN A 137 27.80 0.11 -26.65
N ALA A 138 28.90 0.11 -25.89
CA ALA A 138 30.17 0.67 -26.37
C ALA A 138 30.73 -0.15 -27.54
N GLU A 139 30.67 -1.49 -27.46
CA GLU A 139 31.07 -2.37 -28.55
C GLU A 139 30.17 -2.21 -29.78
N LEU A 140 28.85 -2.06 -29.60
CA LEU A 140 27.93 -1.78 -30.69
C LEU A 140 28.23 -0.43 -31.35
N ARG A 141 28.49 0.63 -30.58
CA ARG A 141 28.90 1.94 -31.13
C ARG A 141 30.17 1.84 -31.96
N LYS A 142 31.21 1.16 -31.43
CA LYS A 142 32.45 0.88 -32.18
C LYS A 142 32.18 0.16 -33.50
N ARG A 143 31.31 -0.86 -33.49
CA ARG A 143 30.93 -1.62 -34.71
C ARG A 143 30.16 -0.78 -35.71
N LEU A 144 29.34 0.15 -35.23
CA LEU A 144 28.57 1.06 -36.06
C LEU A 144 29.39 2.29 -36.52
N GLY A 145 30.63 2.45 -36.04
CA GLY A 145 31.48 3.58 -36.38
C GLY A 145 31.05 4.91 -35.74
N LEU A 146 30.32 4.87 -34.62
CA LEU A 146 29.92 6.03 -33.79
C LEU A 146 30.84 6.21 -32.58
#